data_AF-A0A0Q5WFK7-F1
#
_entry.id   AF-A0A0Q5WFK7-F1
#
_cell.length_a   1.000
_cell.length_b   1.000
_cell.length_c   1.000
_cell.angle_alpha   90.00
_cell.angle_beta   90.00
_cell.angle_gamma   90.00
#
_symmetry.space_group_name_H-M   'P 1'
#
loop_
_entity.id
_entity.type
_entity.pdbx_description
1 polymer ?
#
loop_
_entity_poly.entity_id
_entity_poly.type
_entity_poly.pdbx_seq_one_letter_code
_entity_poly.pdbx_strand_id
1 'polypeptide(L)'
;MLNNNNNANQCVGGLNASETPQLVLMTFDDAVNTINIDLYEELFNNKSRKNPNGCSWRGTFYLSHEWTDYVMVQDLYSQGHEMASHTVS
;
A
#
# COMPACT_ATOMS: atom_id res chain seq x y z
N MET A 1 -14.84 -3.53 -29.42
CA MET A 1 -13.58 -4.29 -29.50
C MET A 1 -13.03 -4.42 -28.08
N LEU A 2 -13.45 -5.46 -27.36
CA LEU A 2 -12.79 -5.87 -26.11
C LEU A 2 -11.98 -7.10 -26.49
N ASN A 3 -10.66 -7.00 -26.37
CA ASN A 3 -9.75 -8.06 -26.78
C ASN A 3 -9.83 -9.18 -25.72
N ASN A 4 -10.45 -10.32 -26.09
CA ASN A 4 -10.62 -11.51 -25.26
C ASN A 4 -9.33 -12.34 -25.14
N ASN A 5 -8.20 -11.69 -24.87
CA ASN A 5 -6.93 -12.38 -24.65
C ASN A 5 -6.60 -12.34 -23.16
N ASN A 6 -7.17 -13.29 -22.42
CA ASN A 6 -6.87 -13.54 -21.00
C ASN A 6 -5.47 -14.15 -20.83
N ASN A 7 -4.43 -13.50 -21.33
CA ASN A 7 -3.06 -13.90 -21.09
C ASN A 7 -2.53 -13.15 -19.87
N ALA A 8 -2.27 -13.88 -18.78
CA ALA A 8 -1.75 -13.33 -17.52
C ALA A 8 -0.41 -12.58 -17.66
N ASN A 9 0.31 -12.78 -18.77
CA ASN A 9 1.63 -12.19 -18.99
C ASN A 9 1.59 -10.95 -19.91
N GLN A 10 0.42 -10.49 -20.33
CA GLN A 10 0.29 -9.30 -21.16
C GLN A 10 -0.05 -8.08 -20.28
N CYS A 11 0.64 -6.95 -20.51
CA CYS A 11 0.32 -5.70 -19.84
C CYS A 11 -1.12 -5.27 -20.14
N VAL A 12 -1.82 -4.77 -19.11
CA VAL A 12 -3.21 -4.31 -19.22
C VAL A 12 -3.31 -3.20 -20.28
N GLY A 13 -4.39 -3.22 -21.05
CA GLY A 13 -4.62 -2.25 -22.13
C GLY A 13 -3.76 -2.49 -23.38
N GLY A 14 -2.94 -3.55 -23.41
CA GLY A 14 -2.08 -3.86 -24.55
C GLY A 14 -0.88 -2.91 -24.69
N LEU A 15 -0.52 -2.20 -23.62
CA LEU A 15 0.66 -1.33 -23.57
C LEU A 15 1.95 -2.14 -23.72
N ASN A 16 3.00 -1.53 -24.25
CA ASN A 16 4.32 -2.12 -24.19
C ASN A 16 4.86 -2.09 -22.75
N ALA A 17 5.75 -3.02 -22.41
CA ALA A 17 6.36 -3.07 -21.08
C ALA A 17 7.11 -1.76 -20.73
N SER A 18 7.74 -1.11 -21.72
CA SER A 18 8.43 0.17 -21.56
C SER A 18 7.50 1.36 -21.28
N GLU A 19 6.21 1.23 -21.59
CA GLU A 19 5.19 2.26 -21.40
C GLU A 19 4.34 2.00 -20.15
N THR A 20 4.45 0.80 -19.57
CA THR A 20 3.67 0.39 -18.40
C THR A 20 4.38 0.85 -17.12
N PRO A 21 3.72 1.62 -16.23
CA PRO A 21 4.31 1.96 -14.94
C PRO A 21 4.58 0.71 -14.10
N GLN A 22 5.81 0.57 -13.60
CA GLN A 22 6.13 -0.47 -12.63
C GLN A 22 5.51 -0.11 -11.28
N LEU A 23 4.59 -0.94 -10.80
CA LEU A 23 4.03 -0.82 -9.46
C LEU A 23 4.89 -1.60 -8.47
N VAL A 24 5.10 -1.04 -7.28
CA VAL A 24 5.69 -1.73 -6.14
C VAL A 24 4.67 -1.64 -5.01
N LEU A 25 4.16 -2.79 -4.57
CA LEU A 25 3.23 -2.88 -3.45
C LEU A 25 4.02 -3.20 -2.19
N MET A 26 4.07 -2.24 -1.26
CA MET A 26 4.67 -2.47 0.05
C MET A 26 3.57 -2.76 1.06
N THR A 27 3.65 -3.93 1.69
CA THR A 27 2.66 -4.39 2.65
C THR A 27 3.28 -4.54 4.04
N PHE A 28 2.46 -4.30 5.06
CA PHE A 28 2.79 -4.56 6.46
C PHE A 28 1.68 -5.43 7.03
N ASP A 29 2.06 -6.53 7.64
CA ASP A 29 1.14 -7.49 8.23
C ASP A 29 1.11 -7.32 9.75
N ASP A 30 0.04 -7.82 10.36
CA ASP A 30 -0.23 -7.84 11.80
C ASP A 30 -0.57 -6.48 12.42
N ALA A 31 -0.41 -6.38 13.73
CA ALA A 31 -0.95 -5.31 14.55
C ALA A 31 -0.24 -3.96 14.33
N VAL A 32 -1.01 -2.88 14.29
CA VAL A 32 -0.48 -1.50 14.38
C VAL A 32 -0.63 -1.02 15.82
N ASN A 33 0.46 -0.59 16.45
CA ASN A 33 0.45 -0.12 17.84
C ASN A 33 1.65 0.81 18.15
N THR A 34 1.81 1.15 19.42
CA THR A 34 2.86 2.05 19.91
C THR A 34 4.29 1.56 19.66
N ILE A 35 4.50 0.27 19.36
CA ILE A 35 5.85 -0.28 19.10
C ILE A 35 6.31 0.03 17.67
N ASN A 36 5.40 0.04 16.71
CA ASN A 36 5.73 0.16 15.28
C ASN A 36 5.31 1.47 14.63
N ILE A 37 4.50 2.29 15.30
CA ILE A 37 4.03 3.57 14.72
C ILE A 37 5.18 4.50 14.33
N ASP A 38 6.21 4.62 15.17
CA ASP A 38 7.38 5.48 14.90
C ASP A 38 8.13 5.05 13.63
N LEU A 39 8.20 3.74 13.37
CA LEU A 39 8.79 3.20 12.14
C LEU A 39 7.97 3.61 10.91
N TYR A 40 6.64 3.52 11.00
CA TYR A 40 5.77 3.93 9.88
C TYR A 40 5.89 5.44 9.62
N GLU A 41 5.94 6.26 10.66
CA GLU A 41 6.17 7.70 10.52
C GLU A 41 7.50 8.00 9.83
N GLU A 42 8.60 7.35 10.22
CA GLU A 42 9.90 7.52 9.57
C GLU A 42 9.86 7.16 8.08
N LEU A 43 9.17 6.06 7.74
CA LEU A 43 9.06 5.58 6.37
C LEU A 43 8.23 6.53 5.48
N PHE A 44 7.07 6.97 5.96
CA PHE A 44 6.09 7.68 5.14
C PHE A 44 6.19 9.21 5.19
N ASN A 45 6.71 9.79 6.28
CA ASN A 45 6.85 11.25 6.40
C ASN A 45 8.17 11.78 5.81
N ASN A 46 8.95 10.92 5.17
CA ASN A 46 10.14 11.33 4.43
C ASN A 46 9.76 12.11 3.16
N LYS A 47 9.83 13.44 3.22
CA LYS A 47 9.46 14.35 2.12
C LYS A 47 10.27 14.17 0.83
N SER A 48 11.43 13.50 0.90
CA SER A 48 12.26 13.20 -0.27
C SER A 48 11.79 11.96 -1.04
N ARG A 49 11.00 11.07 -0.42
CA ARG A 49 10.47 9.85 -1.05
C ARG A 49 9.12 10.12 -1.66
N LYS A 50 9.09 10.34 -2.97
CA LYS A 50 7.87 10.62 -3.74
C LYS A 50 7.82 9.74 -4.98
N ASN A 51 6.60 9.40 -5.38
CA ASN A 51 6.35 8.80 -6.68
C ASN A 51 6.65 9.83 -7.79
N PRO A 52 6.87 9.39 -9.05
CA PRO A 52 7.12 10.29 -10.18
C PRO A 52 6.03 11.36 -10.40
N ASN A 53 4.81 11.13 -9.90
CA ASN A 53 3.71 12.10 -9.92
C ASN A 53 3.78 13.17 -8.82
N GLY A 54 4.80 13.15 -7.96
CA GLY A 54 5.01 14.11 -6.88
C GLY A 54 4.23 13.83 -5.59
N CYS A 55 3.38 12.81 -5.57
CA CYS A 55 2.70 12.34 -4.36
C CYS A 55 3.66 11.54 -3.47
N SER A 56 3.47 11.59 -2.15
CA SER A 56 4.11 10.65 -1.25
C SER A 56 3.66 9.22 -1.57
N TRP A 57 4.56 8.25 -1.40
CA TRP A 57 4.24 6.83 -1.55
C TRP A 57 3.36 6.34 -0.39
N ARG A 58 2.66 5.23 -0.60
CA ARG A 58 1.70 4.63 0.35
C ARG A 58 1.97 3.14 0.48
N GLY A 59 1.84 2.61 1.70
CA GLY A 59 1.74 1.18 1.96
C GLY A 59 0.30 0.70 2.16
N THR A 60 0.16 -0.62 2.13
CA THR A 60 -1.07 -1.34 2.48
C THR A 60 -0.84 -2.11 3.79
N PHE A 61 -1.74 -1.95 4.75
CA PHE A 61 -1.66 -2.62 6.04
C PHE A 61 -2.68 -3.74 6.11
N TYR A 62 -2.22 -4.97 6.24
CA TYR A 62 -3.05 -6.14 6.51
C TYR A 62 -3.10 -6.33 8.03
N LEU A 63 -4.18 -5.85 8.65
CA LEU A 63 -4.30 -5.72 10.10
C LEU A 63 -4.93 -6.96 10.74
N SER A 64 -4.25 -7.55 11.73
CA SER A 64 -4.87 -8.46 12.68
C SER A 64 -5.53 -7.67 13.82
N HIS A 65 -6.64 -8.17 14.37
CA HIS A 65 -7.36 -7.45 15.43
C HIS A 65 -6.57 -7.41 16.75
N GLU A 66 -5.94 -8.53 17.12
CA GLU A 66 -5.21 -8.64 18.39
C GLU A 66 -4.08 -7.60 18.44
N TRP A 67 -4.02 -6.84 19.55
CA TRP A 67 -2.99 -5.82 19.81
C TRP A 67 -3.01 -4.59 18.88
N THR A 68 -4.02 -4.42 18.03
CA THR A 68 -4.15 -3.23 17.16
C THR A 68 -4.76 -2.04 17.89
N ASP A 69 -4.10 -0.88 17.82
CA ASP A 69 -4.65 0.42 18.20
C ASP A 69 -5.38 1.06 17.00
N TYR A 70 -6.70 1.06 17.05
CA TYR A 70 -7.54 1.57 15.96
C TYR A 70 -7.52 3.09 15.80
N VAL A 71 -7.05 3.85 16.79
CA VAL A 71 -6.83 5.30 16.62
C VAL A 71 -5.67 5.51 15.65
N MET A 72 -4.56 4.80 15.86
CA MET A 72 -3.40 4.86 14.97
C MET A 72 -3.71 4.36 13.57
N VAL A 73 -4.53 3.31 13.45
CA VAL A 73 -5.05 2.84 12.14
C VAL A 73 -5.84 3.94 11.43
N GLN A 74 -6.71 4.65 12.15
CA GLN A 74 -7.49 5.74 11.58
C GLN A 74 -6.60 6.91 11.12
N ASP A 75 -5.53 7.22 11.87
CA ASP A 75 -4.54 8.21 11.46
C ASP A 75 -3.81 7.80 10.18
N LEU A 76 -3.30 6.56 10.10
CA LEU A 76 -2.67 6.02 8.88
C LEU A 76 -3.64 6.04 7.68
N TYR A 77 -4.89 5.64 7.88
CA TYR A 77 -5.92 5.72 6.85
C TYR A 77 -6.16 7.16 6.40
N SER A 78 -6.23 8.11 7.33
CA SER A 78 -6.41 9.54 7.01
C SER A 78 -5.25 10.12 6.19
N GLN A 79 -4.05 9.56 6.33
CA GLN A 79 -2.86 9.89 5.55
C GLN A 79 -2.89 9.27 4.14
N GLY A 80 -3.84 8.38 3.86
CA GLY A 80 -4.08 7.77 2.55
C GLY A 80 -3.45 6.38 2.38
N HIS A 81 -3.11 5.70 3.47
CA HIS A 81 -2.71 4.29 3.45
C HIS A 81 -3.93 3.37 3.28
N GLU A 82 -3.72 2.23 2.63
CA GLU A 82 -4.76 1.22 2.49
C GLU A 82 -4.82 0.33 3.74
N MET A 83 -6.03 0.02 4.21
CA MET A 83 -6.28 -0.89 5.33
C MET A 83 -7.03 -2.12 4.81
N ALA A 84 -6.47 -3.29 5.09
CA ALA A 84 -7.00 -4.60 4.73
C ALA A 84 -7.05 -5.51 5.95
N SER A 85 -7.83 -6.59 5.89
CA SER A 85 -7.95 -7.55 6.99
C SER A 85 -6.85 -8.59 6.94
N HIS A 86 -6.24 -8.86 8.09
CA HIS A 86 -5.41 -10.03 8.39
C HIS A 86 -6.03 -10.81 9.56
N THR A 87 -7.31 -11.12 9.42
CA THR A 87 -8.14 -11.85 10.40
C THR A 87 -8.27 -11.18 11.77
N VAL A 88 -9.00 -11.83 12.68
CA VAL A 88 -9.20 -11.35 14.06
C VAL A 88 -8.17 -11.97 15.02
N SER A 89 -7.77 -13.21 14.74
CA SER A 89 -6.87 -14.06 15.53
C SER A 89 -5.99 -14.86 14.60
#